data_AF-A0A1G2YSI0-F1
#
_entry.id   AF-A0A1G2YSI0-F1
#
_cell.length_a   1.000
_cell.length_b   1.000
_cell.length_c   1.000
_cell.angle_alpha   90.00
_cell.angle_beta   90.00
_cell.angle_gamma   90.00
#
_symmetry.space_group_name_H-M   'P 1'
#
loop_
_entity.id
_entity.type
_entity.pdbx_description
1 polymer ?
#
loop_
_entity_poly.entity_id
_entity_poly.type
_entity_poly.pdbx_seq_one_letter_code
_entity_poly.pdbx_strand_id
1 'polypeptide(L)'
;MKTSISIEQYLQKVARFSASDYGKMIRDQFKDIEGSSELAMLVAPSDEELEQLKKAVAIMTPAEKQNAADLTDEQIQKIAADAQIDPAILAIFINGYILHCKHAS
;
A
#
# COMPACT_ATOMS: atom_id res chain seq x y z
N MET A 1 -2.85 -24.04 5.46
CA MET A 1 -2.89 -22.94 4.47
C MET A 1 -2.74 -21.65 5.24
N LYS A 2 -1.70 -20.86 4.99
CA LYS A 2 -1.61 -19.50 5.55
C LYS A 2 -2.64 -18.67 4.80
N THR A 3 -3.72 -18.28 5.48
CA THR A 3 -4.73 -17.41 4.89
C THR A 3 -4.07 -16.07 4.54
N SER A 4 -4.05 -15.69 3.26
CA SER A 4 -3.62 -14.33 2.92
C SER A 4 -4.61 -13.35 3.55
N ILE A 5 -4.10 -12.30 4.18
CA ILE A 5 -4.94 -11.26 4.77
C ILE A 5 -5.63 -10.46 3.66
N SER A 6 -6.79 -9.86 3.91
CA SER A 6 -7.44 -8.99 2.93
C SER A 6 -6.64 -7.70 2.68
N ILE A 7 -6.92 -6.99 1.59
CA ILE A 7 -6.29 -5.69 1.31
C ILE A 7 -6.53 -4.67 2.43
N GLU A 8 -7.69 -4.73 3.10
CA GLU A 8 -8.02 -3.88 4.25
C GLU A 8 -7.21 -4.26 5.49
N GLN A 9 -7.01 -5.56 5.75
CA GLN A 9 -6.14 -6.03 6.81
C GLN A 9 -4.67 -5.69 6.53
N TYR A 10 -4.25 -5.73 5.26
CA TYR A 10 -2.94 -5.28 4.84
C TYR A 10 -2.76 -3.78 5.05
N LEU A 11 -3.77 -2.96 4.72
CA LEU A 11 -3.79 -1.53 5.04
C LEU A 11 -3.62 -1.29 6.54
N GLN A 12 -4.35 -2.02 7.39
CA GLN A 12 -4.19 -1.92 8.84
C GLN A 12 -2.79 -2.33 9.30
N LYS A 13 -2.17 -3.32 8.65
CA LYS A 13 -0.81 -3.77 8.97
C LYS A 13 0.22 -2.69 8.68
N VAL A 14 0.17 -2.03 7.52
CA VAL A 14 1.10 -0.94 7.17
C VAL A 14 0.84 0.33 7.98
N ALA A 15 -0.43 0.60 8.33
CA ALA A 15 -0.81 1.73 9.18
C ALA A 15 -0.18 1.68 10.59
N ARG A 16 0.14 0.48 11.11
CA ARG A 16 0.74 0.33 12.46
C ARG A 16 2.10 1.01 12.60
N PHE A 17 2.80 1.20 11.48
CA PHE A 17 4.16 1.73 11.50
C PHE A 17 4.26 3.20 11.08
N SER A 18 3.18 3.82 10.56
CA SER A 18 3.20 5.17 9.98
C SER A 18 3.68 6.25 10.95
N ALA A 19 3.36 6.11 12.23
CA ALA A 19 3.73 7.06 13.28
C ALA A 19 4.77 6.51 14.29
N SER A 20 5.26 5.28 14.08
CA SER A 20 6.18 4.64 15.02
C SER A 20 7.61 5.19 14.88
N ASP A 21 8.37 5.24 15.98
CA ASP A 21 9.78 5.64 15.91
C ASP A 21 10.61 4.68 15.05
N TYR A 22 10.18 3.41 14.94
CA TYR A 22 10.71 2.45 13.98
C TYR A 22 10.44 2.86 12.53
N GLY A 23 9.21 3.28 12.21
CA GLY A 23 8.84 3.77 10.87
C GLY A 23 9.59 5.03 10.48
N LYS A 24 9.80 5.96 11.44
CA LYS A 24 10.64 7.15 11.25
C LYS A 24 12.10 6.78 10.98
N MET A 25 12.66 5.86 11.76
CA MET A 25 14.03 5.36 11.57
C MET A 25 14.21 4.72 10.19
N ILE A 26 13.26 3.90 9.74
CA ILE A 26 13.29 3.28 8.41
C ILE A 26 13.23 4.34 7.32
N ARG A 27 12.32 5.31 7.43
CA ARG A 27 12.22 6.42 6.47
C ARG A 27 13.51 7.26 6.40
N ASP A 28 14.13 7.52 7.53
CA ASP A 28 15.37 8.29 7.58
C ASP A 28 16.56 7.50 6.99
N GLN A 29 16.62 6.17 7.15
CA GLN A 29 17.63 5.34 6.47
C GLN A 29 17.50 5.33 4.94
N PHE A 30 16.29 5.54 4.43
CA PHE A 30 15.97 5.52 3.01
C PHE A 30 15.76 6.93 2.42
N LYS A 31 16.18 8.00 3.09
CA LYS A 31 16.16 9.35 2.48
C LYS A 31 17.32 9.58 1.51
N ASP A 32 18.43 8.89 1.70
CA ASP A 32 19.70 9.17 1.01
C ASP A 32 19.91 8.34 -0.28
N ILE A 33 18.92 7.54 -0.71
CA ILE A 33 19.04 6.63 -1.86
C ILE A 33 17.90 6.89 -2.86
N GLU A 34 18.20 7.23 -4.11
CA GLU A 34 17.20 7.35 -5.18
C GLU A 34 16.44 6.02 -5.36
N GLY A 35 15.11 6.05 -5.22
CA GLY A 35 14.22 4.87 -5.34
C GLY A 35 13.80 4.22 -4.03
N SER A 36 14.26 4.70 -2.87
CA SER A 36 14.01 4.04 -1.58
C SER A 36 12.81 4.56 -0.77
N SER A 37 12.21 5.67 -1.21
CA SER A 37 10.88 6.13 -0.74
C SER A 37 9.80 5.07 -0.97
N GLU A 38 9.91 4.29 -2.05
CA GLU A 38 8.95 3.22 -2.39
C GLU A 38 9.03 2.04 -1.41
N LEU A 39 10.25 1.62 -1.04
CA LEU A 39 10.48 0.54 -0.08
C LEU A 39 10.13 0.94 1.35
N ALA A 40 10.41 2.19 1.74
CA ALA A 40 10.00 2.72 3.03
C ALA A 40 8.47 2.82 3.13
N MET A 41 7.80 3.22 2.04
CA MET A 41 6.35 3.29 1.95
C MET A 41 5.66 1.92 2.10
N LEU A 42 6.27 0.84 1.59
CA LEU A 42 5.76 -0.53 1.78
C LEU A 42 5.65 -0.95 3.25
N VAL A 43 6.41 -0.32 4.14
CA VAL A 43 6.56 -0.71 5.55
C VAL A 43 5.94 0.32 6.50
N ALA A 44 6.17 1.61 6.24
CA ALA A 44 5.78 2.74 7.09
C ALA A 44 5.40 3.94 6.21
N PRO A 45 4.17 3.97 5.66
CA PRO A 45 3.69 5.13 4.91
C PRO A 45 3.69 6.37 5.82
N SER A 46 3.89 7.57 5.25
CA SER A 46 3.61 8.80 6.00
C SER A 46 2.12 8.91 6.33
N ASP A 47 1.74 9.81 7.24
CA ASP A 47 0.32 10.02 7.53
C ASP A 47 -0.46 10.49 6.29
N GLU A 48 0.17 11.31 5.43
CA GLU A 48 -0.43 11.76 4.17
C GLU A 48 -0.63 10.61 3.17
N GLU A 49 0.39 9.77 2.98
CA GLU A 49 0.28 8.57 2.14
C GLU A 49 -0.77 7.61 2.69
N LEU A 50 -0.83 7.42 4.01
CA LEU A 50 -1.80 6.54 4.65
C LEU A 50 -3.23 7.04 4.44
N GLU A 51 -3.47 8.35 4.53
CA GLU A 51 -4.79 8.93 4.23
C GLU A 51 -5.17 8.75 2.75
N GLN A 52 -4.21 8.88 1.82
CA GLN A 52 -4.46 8.57 0.42
C GLN A 52 -4.83 7.09 0.20
N LEU A 53 -4.11 6.16 0.82
CA LEU A 53 -4.40 4.74 0.74
C LEU A 53 -5.77 4.37 1.33
N LYS A 54 -6.16 4.99 2.46
CA LYS A 54 -7.49 4.83 3.05
C LYS A 54 -8.59 5.26 2.07
N LYS A 55 -8.44 6.40 1.40
CA LYS A 55 -9.39 6.88 0.39
C LYS A 55 -9.54 5.89 -0.77
N ALA A 56 -8.42 5.44 -1.34
CA ALA A 56 -8.44 4.47 -2.44
C ALA A 56 -9.13 3.17 -2.03
N VAL A 57 -8.74 2.56 -0.92
CA VAL A 57 -9.35 1.30 -0.45
C VAL A 57 -10.82 1.48 -0.08
N ALA A 58 -11.24 2.66 0.39
CA ALA A 58 -12.64 2.93 0.71
C ALA A 58 -13.54 2.94 -0.53
N ILE A 59 -13.04 3.43 -1.67
CA ILE A 59 -13.84 3.53 -2.91
C ILE A 59 -13.80 2.27 -3.77
N MET A 60 -12.83 1.38 -3.55
CA MET A 60 -12.74 0.10 -4.25
C MET A 60 -14.03 -0.70 -4.09
N THR A 61 -14.49 -1.27 -5.19
CA THR A 61 -15.61 -2.21 -5.22
C THR A 61 -15.25 -3.50 -4.46
N PRO A 62 -16.24 -4.29 -4.00
CA PRO A 62 -15.98 -5.59 -3.39
C PRO A 62 -15.16 -6.53 -4.28
N ALA A 63 -15.39 -6.49 -5.59
CA ALA A 63 -14.65 -7.30 -6.56
C ALA A 63 -13.18 -6.88 -6.67
N GLU A 64 -12.90 -5.58 -6.69
CA GLU A 64 -11.53 -5.05 -6.70
C GLU A 64 -10.80 -5.38 -5.39
N LYS A 65 -11.48 -5.31 -4.24
CA LYS A 65 -10.88 -5.70 -2.95
C LYS A 65 -10.53 -7.18 -2.88
N GLN A 66 -11.44 -8.03 -3.39
CA GLN A 66 -11.24 -9.48 -3.40
C GLN A 66 -10.09 -9.89 -4.32
N ASN A 67 -9.96 -9.23 -5.47
CA ASN A 67 -8.96 -9.55 -6.49
C ASN A 67 -7.83 -8.50 -6.52
N ALA A 68 -7.54 -7.86 -5.38
CA ALA A 68 -6.57 -6.76 -5.31
C ALA A 68 -5.15 -7.16 -5.76
N ALA A 69 -4.81 -8.45 -5.68
CA ALA A 69 -3.53 -8.98 -6.14
C ALA A 69 -3.44 -9.17 -7.67
N ASP A 70 -4.58 -9.09 -8.36
CA ASP A 70 -4.71 -9.32 -9.80
C ASP A 70 -5.16 -8.06 -10.57
N LEU A 71 -5.19 -6.90 -9.89
CA LEU A 71 -5.51 -5.62 -10.52
C LEU A 71 -4.46 -5.27 -11.58
N THR A 72 -4.92 -4.83 -12.75
CA THR A 72 -4.03 -4.32 -13.79
C THR A 72 -3.59 -2.88 -13.50
N ASP A 73 -2.53 -2.44 -14.16
CA ASP A 73 -2.04 -1.05 -14.05
C ASP A 73 -3.13 -0.04 -14.42
N GLU A 74 -3.96 -0.33 -15.43
CA GLU A 74 -5.08 0.54 -15.81
C GLU A 74 -6.16 0.62 -14.72
N GLN A 75 -6.45 -0.50 -14.04
CA GLN A 75 -7.39 -0.51 -12.93
C GLN A 75 -6.85 0.28 -11.74
N ILE A 76 -5.56 0.11 -11.43
CA ILE A 76 -4.86 0.88 -10.38
C ILE A 76 -4.93 2.38 -10.70
N GLN A 77 -4.61 2.78 -11.93
CA GLN A 77 -4.69 4.19 -12.34
C GLN A 77 -6.11 4.74 -12.22
N LYS A 78 -7.12 3.96 -12.62
CA LYS A 78 -8.52 4.38 -12.52
C LYS A 78 -8.94 4.58 -11.06
N ILE A 79 -8.64 3.63 -10.18
CA ILE A 79 -8.95 3.75 -8.75
C ILE A 79 -8.25 4.97 -8.15
N ALA A 80 -6.98 5.20 -8.49
CA ALA A 80 -6.25 6.37 -8.00
C ALA A 80 -6.89 7.70 -8.47
N ALA A 81 -7.31 7.76 -9.73
CA ALA A 81 -8.00 8.92 -10.29
C ALA A 81 -9.36 9.15 -9.61
N ASP A 82 -10.16 8.10 -9.45
CA ASP A 82 -11.48 8.15 -8.79
C ASP A 82 -11.35 8.55 -7.31
N ALA A 83 -10.27 8.14 -6.64
CA ALA A 83 -9.95 8.51 -5.25
C ALA A 83 -9.29 9.88 -5.11
N GLN A 84 -8.89 10.51 -6.22
CA GLN A 84 -8.12 11.75 -6.27
C GLN A 84 -6.80 11.68 -5.46
N ILE A 85 -6.03 10.61 -5.67
CA ILE A 85 -4.74 10.37 -5.02
C ILE A 85 -3.61 10.22 -6.05
N ASP A 86 -2.37 10.18 -5.58
CA ASP A 86 -1.23 9.86 -6.42
C ASP A 86 -1.30 8.38 -6.89
N PRO A 87 -1.29 8.10 -8.20
CA PRO A 87 -1.28 6.72 -8.72
C PRO A 87 -0.04 5.92 -8.32
N ALA A 88 1.12 6.56 -8.13
CA ALA A 88 2.33 5.88 -7.68
C ALA A 88 2.16 5.32 -6.26
N ILE A 89 1.50 6.08 -5.37
CA ILE A 89 1.19 5.66 -4.00
C ILE A 89 0.35 4.37 -4.03
N LEU A 90 -0.71 4.33 -4.84
CA LEU A 90 -1.55 3.14 -4.91
C LEU A 90 -0.80 1.94 -5.53
N ALA A 91 -0.03 2.16 -6.60
CA ALA A 91 0.72 1.11 -7.26
C ALA A 91 1.74 0.45 -6.32
N ILE A 92 2.50 1.25 -5.57
CA ILE A 92 3.47 0.75 -4.57
C ILE A 92 2.76 -0.11 -3.52
N PHE A 93 1.63 0.37 -3.00
CA PHE A 93 0.87 -0.36 -1.99
C PHE A 93 0.34 -1.71 -2.51
N ILE A 94 -0.23 -1.74 -3.72
CA ILE A 94 -0.74 -2.97 -4.35
C ILE A 94 0.41 -3.96 -4.63
N ASN A 95 1.55 -3.48 -5.11
CA ASN A 95 2.75 -4.32 -5.29
C ASN A 95 3.22 -4.94 -3.97
N GLY A 96 3.21 -4.16 -2.89
CA GLY A 96 3.46 -4.66 -1.53
C GLY A 96 2.51 -5.76 -1.10
N TYR A 97 1.22 -5.57 -1.34
CA TYR A 97 0.19 -6.56 -1.05
C TYR A 97 0.41 -7.86 -1.84
N ILE A 98 0.73 -7.77 -3.14
CA ILE A 98 1.04 -8.92 -4.00
C ILE A 98 2.23 -9.71 -3.43
N LEU A 99 3.31 -9.02 -3.06
CA LEU A 99 4.49 -9.65 -2.45
C LEU A 99 4.15 -10.34 -1.12
N HIS A 100 3.29 -9.72 -0.31
CA HIS A 100 2.81 -10.31 0.94
C HIS A 100 1.99 -11.58 0.70
N CYS A 101 1.10 -11.57 -0.29
CA CYS A 101 0.29 -12.72 -0.68
C CYS A 101 1.17 -13.86 -1.19
N LYS A 102 2.16 -13.57 -2.06
CA LYS A 102 3.10 -14.58 -2.60
C LYS A 102 3.97 -15.26 -1.53
N HIS A 103 4.37 -14.54 -0.48
CA HIS A 103 5.14 -15.11 0.64
C HIS A 103 4.29 -15.85 1.68
N ALA A 104 2.96 -15.69 1.64
CA ALA A 104 2.04 -16.43 2.49
C ALA A 104 1.64 -17.79 1.88
N SER A 105 1.82 -17.96 0.57
CA SER A 105 1.53 -19.18 -0.21
C SER A 105 2.50 -20.33 0.06
#